data_AF-A0A1Q5L675-F1
#
_entry.id   AF-A0A1Q5L675-F1
#
_cell.length_a   1.000
_cell.length_b   1.000
_cell.length_c   1.000
_cell.angle_alpha   90.00
_cell.angle_beta   90.00
_cell.angle_gamma   90.00
#
_symmetry.space_group_name_H-M   'P 1'
#
loop_
_entity.id
_entity.type
_entity.pdbx_description
1 polymer ?
#
loop_
_entity_poly.entity_id
_entity_poly.type
_entity_poly.pdbx_seq_one_letter_code
_entity_poly.pdbx_strand_id
1 'polypeptide(L)' 'MADPEWRTKVSPEGETRKRVCRFTDLDGKARTFDMHARFIPGVGRIHFRLVPEERTIRLAHIGSKTRPGL' A
#
# COMPACT_ATOMS: atom_id res chain seq x y z
N MET A 1 -10.51 6.37 13.42
CA MET A 1 -9.50 5.34 13.70
C MET A 1 -8.17 6.06 13.85
N ALA A 2 -7.38 5.74 14.88
CA ALA A 2 -6.01 6.24 14.97
C ALA A 2 -5.13 5.36 14.09
N ASP A 3 -4.45 5.95 13.10
CA ASP A 3 -3.41 5.25 12.37
C ASP A 3 -2.25 4.90 13.32
N PRO A 4 -1.50 3.81 13.07
CA PRO A 4 -0.36 3.48 13.91
C PRO A 4 0.73 4.55 13.77
N GLU A 5 1.53 4.71 14.82
CA GLU A 5 2.70 5.57 14.77
C GLU A 5 3.77 4.94 13.86
N TRP A 6 4.05 5.61 12.74
CA TRP A 6 5.04 5.14 11.78
C TRP A 6 6.43 5.73 12.08
N ARG A 7 7.46 4.88 12.10
CA ARG A 7 8.87 5.30 12.20
C ARG A 7 9.45 5.87 10.90
N THR A 8 8.66 5.91 9.83
CA THR A 8 9.02 6.46 8.52
C THR A 8 7.82 7.19 7.93
N LYS A 9 8.04 7.97 6.86
CA LYS A 9 6.94 8.61 6.15
C LYS A 9 6.09 7.54 5.46
N VAL A 10 4.89 7.37 5.99
CA VAL A 10 3.81 6.58 5.42
C VAL A 10 2.67 7.54 5.07
N SER A 11 2.15 7.42 3.86
CA SER A 11 1.03 8.25 3.41
C SER A 11 0.16 7.50 2.41
N PRO A 12 -1.12 7.85 2.29
CA PRO A 12 -1.93 7.38 1.18
C PRO A 12 -1.38 7.91 -0.15
N GLU A 13 -1.54 7.14 -1.21
CA GLU A 13 -1.34 7.60 -2.59
C GLU A 13 -2.35 8.70 -2.91
N GLY A 14 -1.92 9.63 -3.78
CA GLY A 14 -2.81 10.69 -4.26
C GLY A 14 -4.04 10.10 -4.95
N GLU A 15 -5.17 10.81 -4.89
CA GLU A 15 -6.47 10.31 -5.33
C GLU A 15 -6.45 9.77 -6.77
N THR A 16 -5.75 10.47 -7.66
CA THR A 16 -5.58 10.07 -9.07
C THR A 16 -4.88 8.71 -9.23
N ARG A 17 -4.03 8.32 -8.28
CA ARG A 17 -3.19 7.11 -8.32
C ARG A 17 -3.82 5.90 -7.64
N LYS A 18 -4.85 6.08 -6.80
CA LYS A 18 -5.55 4.95 -6.15
C LYS A 18 -6.05 3.90 -7.14
N ARG A 19 -6.47 4.34 -8.34
CA ARG A 19 -6.94 3.46 -9.42
C ARG A 19 -5.92 2.40 -9.86
N VAL A 20 -4.62 2.70 -9.76
CA VAL A 20 -3.53 1.77 -10.13
C VAL A 20 -2.92 1.06 -8.92
N CYS A 21 -3.54 1.18 -7.75
CA CYS A 21 -3.14 0.48 -6.53
C CYS A 21 -4.19 -0.58 -6.15
N ARG A 22 -4.88 -1.15 -7.15
CA ARG A 22 -5.85 -2.23 -6.95
C ARG A 22 -5.14 -3.57 -7.15
N PHE A 23 -5.17 -4.40 -6.12
CA PHE A 23 -4.57 -5.74 -6.12
C PHE A 23 -5.58 -6.76 -5.61
N THR A 24 -5.45 -7.99 -6.07
CA THR A 24 -6.18 -9.12 -5.50
C THR A 24 -5.65 -9.38 -4.09
N ASP A 25 -6.51 -9.21 -3.08
CA ASP A 25 -6.18 -9.53 -1.69
C ASP A 25 -6.35 -11.05 -1.44
N LEU A 26 -5.99 -11.51 -0.24
CA LEU A 26 -6.03 -12.92 0.17
C LEU A 26 -7.44 -13.52 0.14
N ASP A 27 -8.48 -12.69 0.12
CA ASP A 27 -9.88 -13.09 -0.02
C ASP A 27 -10.33 -13.22 -1.50
N GLY A 28 -9.40 -13.08 -2.45
CA GLY A 28 -9.67 -13.12 -3.89
C GLY A 28 -10.33 -11.85 -4.44
N LYS A 29 -10.59 -10.82 -3.62
CA LYS A 29 -11.24 -9.58 -4.06
C LYS A 29 -10.20 -8.52 -4.39
N ALA A 30 -10.47 -7.76 -5.46
CA ALA A 30 -9.67 -6.59 -5.80
C ALA A 30 -9.91 -5.47 -4.77
N ARG A 31 -8.88 -5.10 -4.02
CA ARG A 31 -8.90 -4.04 -3.00
C ARG A 31 -7.83 -3.00 -3.28
N THR A 32 -8.01 -1.81 -2.70
CA THR A 32 -7.05 -0.71 -2.85
C THR A 32 -5.99 -0.79 -1.75
N PHE A 33 -4.73 -0.76 -2.16
CA PHE A 33 -3.55 -0.72 -1.29
C PHE A 33 -2.82 0.62 -1.51
N ASP A 34 -3.47 1.71 -1.09
CA ASP A 34 -3.01 3.07 -1.32
C ASP A 34 -2.01 3.56 -0.27
N MET A 35 -1.91 2.92 0.90
CA MET A 35 -0.87 3.26 1.85
C MET A 35 0.49 2.89 1.28
N HIS A 36 1.41 3.86 1.28
CA HIS A 36 2.75 3.63 0.79
C HIS A 36 3.84 4.15 1.72
N ALA A 37 4.95 3.41 1.75
CA ALA A 37 6.20 3.81 2.37
C ALA A 37 7.35 3.79 1.34
N ARG A 38 8.40 4.59 1.57
CA ARG A 38 9.64 4.46 0.79
C ARG A 38 10.49 3.33 1.33
N PHE A 39 11.01 2.51 0.42
CA PHE A 39 12.04 1.53 0.74
C PHE A 39 13.42 2.18 0.53
N ILE A 40 14.07 2.59 1.61
CA ILE A 40 15.40 3.24 1.58
C ILE A 40 16.52 2.19 1.61
N PRO A 41 17.66 2.41 0.92
CA PRO A 41 18.05 3.59 0.14
C PRO A 41 17.70 3.53 -1.36
N GLY A 42 16.56 2.94 -1.75
CA GLY A 42 16.20 2.72 -3.16
C GLY A 42 15.00 3.51 -3.67
N VAL A 43 14.72 3.36 -4.96
CA VAL A 43 13.47 3.82 -5.61
C VAL A 43 12.25 2.93 -5.29
N GLY A 44 12.39 2.07 -4.28
CA GLY A 44 11.36 1.12 -3.88
C GLY A 44 10.20 1.79 -3.15
N ARG A 45 9.03 1.19 -3.31
CA ARG A 45 7.78 1.49 -2.63
C ARG A 45 7.25 0.20 -2.05
N ILE A 46 6.76 0.31 -0.82
CA ILE A 46 5.94 -0.71 -0.20
C ILE A 46 4.51 -0.20 -0.30
N HIS A 47 3.63 -0.94 -0.97
CA HIS A 47 2.19 -0.67 -1.00
C HIS A 47 1.45 -1.66 -0.12
N PHE A 48 0.63 -1.15 0.78
CA PHE A 48 -0.12 -1.95 1.72
C PHE A 48 -1.50 -1.36 2.02
N ARG A 49 -2.32 -2.12 2.74
CA ARG A 49 -3.54 -1.63 3.37
C ARG A 49 -3.56 -2.04 4.84
N LEU A 50 -4.23 -1.25 5.67
CA LEU A 50 -4.52 -1.61 7.06
C LEU A 50 -5.71 -2.57 7.10
N VAL A 51 -5.65 -3.55 8.00
CA VAL A 51 -6.75 -4.48 8.29
C VAL A 51 -6.99 -4.42 9.80
N PRO A 52 -7.73 -3.40 10.28
CA PRO A 52 -7.90 -3.14 11.71
C PRO A 52 -8.51 -4.31 12.48
N GLU A 53 -9.43 -5.05 11.84
CA GLU A 53 -10.08 -6.23 12.40
C GLU A 53 -9.10 -7.35 12.77
N GLU A 54 -7.98 -7.44 12.05
CA GLU A 54 -6.93 -8.43 12.27
C GLU A 54 -5.71 -7.83 13.00
N ARG A 55 -5.68 -6.50 13.19
CA ARG A 55 -4.50 -5.75 13.67
C ARG A 55 -3.26 -6.01 12.81
N THR A 56 -3.45 -6.16 11.50
CA THR A 56 -2.38 -6.44 10.54
C THR A 56 -2.30 -5.38 9.44
N ILE A 57 -1.18 -5.41 8.72
CA ILE A 57 -1.09 -4.82 7.39
C ILE A 57 -1.09 -5.96 6.37
N ARG A 58 -1.68 -5.73 5.21
CA ARG A 58 -1.52 -6.62 4.05
C ARG A 58 -0.67 -5.94 3.01
N LEU A 59 0.41 -6.60 2.61
CA LEU A 59 1.36 -6.11 1.61
C LEU A 59 0.92 -6.59 0.23
N ALA A 60 0.73 -5.65 -0.70
CA ALA A 60 0.42 -5.98 -2.09
C ALA A 60 1.65 -5.92 -2.99
N HIS A 61 2.55 -4.97 -2.76
CA HIS A 61 3.69 -4.74 -3.65
C HIS A 61 4.90 -4.21 -2.91
N ILE A 62 6.07 -4.77 -3.22
CA ILE A 62 7.38 -4.28 -2.82
C ILE A 62 8.20 -4.15 -4.09
N GLY A 63 8.62 -2.94 -4.43
CA GLY A 63 9.45 -2.72 -5.63
C GLY A 63 9.29 -1.33 -6.20
N SER A 64 9.56 -1.17 -7.49
CA SER A 64 9.38 0.13 -8.17
C SER A 64 7.94 0.62 -8.07
N LYS A 65 7.73 1.93 -8.24
CA LYS A 65 6.39 2.53 -8.25
C LYS A 65 5.45 1.81 -9.22
N THR A 66 4.25 1.45 -8.75
CA THR A 66 3.24 0.72 -9.55
C THR A 66 2.90 1.48 -10.83
N ARG A 67 2.83 0.79 -11.96
CA ARG A 67 2.47 1.35 -13.26
C ARG A 67 1.15 0.73 -13.72
N PRO A 68 0.34 1.45 -14.52
CA PRO A 68 -0.82 0.82 -15.15
C PRO A 68 -0.36 -0.34 -16.05
N GLY A 69 -1.00 -1.51 -15.96
CA GLY A 69 -0.80 -2.63 -16.91
C GLY A 69 0.22 -3.70 -16.51
N LEU A 70 0.53 -3.84 -15.21
CA LEU A 70 1.17 -5.05 -14.65
C LEU A 70 0.10 -5.98 -14.07
#